data_AF-A0A965ADK9-F1
#
_entry.id   AF-A0A965ADK9-F1
#
_cell.length_a   1.000
_cell.length_b   1.000
_cell.length_c   1.000
_cell.angle_alpha   90.00
_cell.angle_beta   90.00
_cell.angle_gamma   90.00
#
_symmetry.space_group_name_H-M   'P 1'
#
loop_
_entity.id
_entity.type
_entity.pdbx_description
1 polymer ?
#
loop_
_entity_poly.entity_id
_entity_poly.type
_entity_poly.pdbx_seq_one_letter_code
_entity_poly.pdbx_strand_id
1 'polypeptide(L)' 'CVKYVISHPAVTCVIPGTSNPAHMAELLAAGEGILPDEATRREMSAAF' A
#
# COMPACT_ATOMS: atom_id res chain seq x y z
N CYS A 1 1.16 1.32 5.43
CA CYS A 1 1.32 0.23 4.44
C CYS A 1 1.04 0.76 3.03
N VAL A 2 1.89 0.53 2.03
CA VAL A 2 1.67 1.05 0.65
C VAL A 2 0.43 0.44 -0.01
N LYS A 3 0.17 -0.85 0.21
CA LYS A 3 -1.05 -1.53 -0.28
C LYS A 3 -2.34 -0.85 0.19
N TYR A 4 -2.36 -0.36 1.42
CA TYR A 4 -3.50 0.39 1.93
C TYR A 4 -3.72 1.70 1.17
N VAL A 5 -2.66 2.40 0.76
CA VAL A 5 -2.81 3.67 0.03
C VAL A 5 -3.25 3.41 -1.41
N ILE A 6 -2.53 2.55 -2.13
CA ILE A 6 -2.80 2.27 -3.55
C ILE A 6 -4.14 1.56 -3.80
N SER A 7 -4.71 0.88 -2.79
CA SER A 7 -6.01 0.22 -2.95
C SER A 7 -7.21 1.16 -2.90
N HIS A 8 -7.02 2.47 -2.67
CA HIS A 8 -8.14 3.41 -2.68
C HIS A 8 -8.57 3.65 -4.13
N PRO A 9 -9.87 3.56 -4.47
CA PRO A 9 -10.32 3.80 -5.84
C PRO A 9 -10.03 5.21 -6.41
N ALA A 10 -9.69 6.18 -5.56
CA ALA A 10 -9.35 7.55 -5.97
C ALA A 10 -7.83 7.74 -6.16
N VAL A 11 -7.00 6.78 -5.76
CA VAL A 11 -5.54 6.83 -5.90
C VAL A 11 -5.14 6.14 -7.19
N THR A 12 -4.46 6.89 -8.07
CA THR A 12 -4.00 6.37 -9.36
C THR A 12 -2.51 6.03 -9.37
N CYS A 13 -1.73 6.61 -8.46
CA CYS A 13 -0.29 6.40 -8.33
C CYS A 13 0.15 6.66 -6.89
N VAL A 14 1.15 5.91 -6.43
CA VAL A 14 1.87 6.14 -5.16
C VAL A 14 3.35 6.32 -5.46
N ILE A 15 3.99 7.30 -4.82
CA ILE A 15 5.40 7.64 -5.04
C ILE A 15 6.15 7.55 -3.69
N PRO A 16 6.36 6.34 -3.14
CA PRO A 16 7.05 6.19 -1.86
C PRO A 16 8.56 6.44 -2.02
N GLY A 17 9.15 7.17 -1.07
CA GLY A 17 10.58 7.45 -1.01
C GLY A 17 11.28 6.72 0.15
N THR A 18 12.46 6.16 -0.11
CA THR A 18 13.33 5.58 0.92
C THR A 18 14.79 5.62 0.49
N SER A 19 15.72 5.73 1.44
CA SER A 19 17.17 5.61 1.21
C SER A 19 17.69 4.18 1.37
N ASN A 20 16.86 3.25 1.85
CA ASN A 20 17.23 1.85 2.05
C ASN A 20 16.82 1.02 0.82
N PRO A 21 17.77 0.41 0.09
CA PRO A 21 17.44 -0.40 -1.08
C PRO A 21 16.58 -1.63 -0.76
N ALA A 22 16.70 -2.21 0.45
CA ALA A 22 15.85 -3.32 0.88
C ALA A 22 14.39 -2.88 1.00
N HIS A 23 14.13 -1.71 1.60
CA HIS A 23 12.78 -1.15 1.65
C HIS A 23 12.26 -0.83 0.25
N MET A 24 13.10 -0.35 -0.67
CA MET A 24 12.68 -0.11 -2.05
C MET A 24 12.15 -1.39 -2.70
N ALA A 25 12.81 -2.54 -2.50
CA ALA A 25 12.33 -3.82 -3.00
C ALA A 25 10.96 -4.20 -2.41
N GLU A 26 10.74 -3.99 -1.11
CA GLU A 26 9.44 -4.22 -0.47
C GLU A 26 8.34 -3.28 -0.98
N LEU A 27 8.67 -2.00 -1.20
CA LEU A 27 7.75 -1.01 -1.77
C LEU A 27 7.32 -1.40 -3.18
N LEU A 28 8.25 -1.90 -4.00
CA LEU A 28 7.94 -2.41 -5.34
C LEU A 28 7.05 -3.65 -5.28
N ALA A 29 7.37 -4.60 -4.39
CA ALA A 29 6.57 -5.81 -4.19
C ALA A 29 5.15 -5.50 -3.66
N ALA A 30 4.96 -4.37 -2.98
CA ALA A 30 3.64 -3.93 -2.54
C ALA A 30 2.68 -3.58 -3.69
N GLY A 31 3.20 -3.31 -4.90
CA GLY A 31 2.40 -3.12 -6.11
C GLY A 31 1.82 -4.41 -6.69
N GLU A 32 2.26 -5.57 -6.20
CA GLU A 32 1.91 -6.88 -6.74
C GLU A 32 0.86 -7.62 -5.88
N GLY A 33 0.08 -8.50 -6.52
CA GLY A 33 -0.90 -9.36 -5.86
C GLY A 33 -2.20 -8.64 -5.43
N ILE A 34 -2.97 -9.29 -4.55
CA ILE A 34 -4.28 -8.79 -4.12
C ILE A 34 -4.12 -7.52 -3.28
N LEU A 35 -4.95 -6.53 -3.58
CA LEU A 35 -5.08 -5.29 -2.83
C LEU A 35 -6.24 -5.37 -1.84
N PRO A 36 -6.11 -4.73 -0.66
CA PRO A 36 -7.21 -4.64 0.30
C PRO A 36 -8.45 -4.00 -0.31
N ASP A 37 -9.58 -4.68 -0.20
CA ASP A 37 -10.88 -4.12 -0.55
C ASP A 37 -11.38 -3.12 0.51
N GLU A 38 -12.56 -2.54 0.31
CA GLU A 38 -13.11 -1.54 1.21
C GLU A 38 -13.29 -2.07 2.65
N ALA A 39 -13.76 -3.32 2.81
CA ALA A 39 -13.94 -3.94 4.12
C ALA A 39 -12.60 -4.11 4.84
N THR A 40 -11.61 -4.67 4.15
CA THR A 40 -10.25 -4.86 4.67
C THR A 40 -9.62 -3.52 5.02
N ARG A 41 -9.78 -2.47 4.19
CA ARG A 41 -9.29 -1.13 4.50
C ARG A 41 -9.93 -0.54 5.76
N ARG A 42 -11.22 -0.76 5.98
CA ARG A 42 -11.91 -0.30 7.21
C ARG A 42 -11.34 -0.99 8.44
N GLU A 43 -11.11 -2.30 8.38
CA GLU A 43 -10.45 -3.05 9.46
C GLU A 43 -9.03 -2.55 9.73
N MET A 44 -8.22 -2.38 8.67
CA MET A 44 -6.88 -1.79 8.80
C MET A 44 -6.95 -0.41 9.45
N SER A 45 -7.90 0.44 9.04
CA SER A 45 -8.07 1.79 9.60
C SER A 45 -8.44 1.80 11.08
N ALA A 46 -9.17 0.78 11.54
CA ALA A 46 -9.58 0.64 12.94
C ALA A 46 -8.48 0.09 13.85
N ALA A 47 -7.40 -0.47 13.27
CA ALA A 47 -6.25 -1.00 14.00
C ALA A 47 -5.14 0.05 14.22
N PHE A 48 -5.33 1.29 13.75
CA PHE A 48 -4.46 2.44 14.03
C PHE A 48 -4.99 3.26 15.20
#